data_AF-A0A7K9CBF7-F1
#
_entry.id   AF-A0A7K9CBF7-F1
#
_cell.length_a   1.000
_cell.length_b   1.000
_cell.length_c   1.000
_cell.angle_alpha   90.00
_cell.angle_beta   90.00
_cell.angle_gamma   90.00
#
_symmetry.space_group_name_H-M   'P 1'
#
loop_
_entity.id
_entity.type
_entity.pdbx_description
1 polymer ?
#
loop_
_entity_poly.entity_id
_entity_poly.type
_entity_poly.pdbx_seq_one_letter_code
_entity_poly.pdbx_strand_id
1 'polypeptide(L)'
;TMSFIPVDKDSDFPLQNLPYGVFSTKEEPRHRLGVAIGDQILDLSVIKHLFNGPALAKQQHVFEQPTLNAFMGLGRPAWAEARAALQRLLSAGEPTLRDNTELRRRAFVPQASATMHLPAHIGDYTDFYSSRQHATNVGIMFRGKENALMPNWLHLPVGYHGRASSVVVSGTPIRRPVGQMKPDNDKPPVFGACKRLDIELEMAFFVGPGNKYGEPIPISKAQEHIFGMVLMNDWSARDIQKWEYVPLGPFLSKSFGTSISPWVVTMDALRPFVLPNPVQDPKPLPYLQDKEPYTFDIQLFVAIKGEGMSTPTTICRSNFKHMYWTMKQQLAHHSINGCNLRPGDLLASGTISGPEPESFGSMLELSWNGTKEIPLGSGQVRTFLQDGDEIILTGYCQGQGFRVGFGQCSGKVLPALAGP
;
A
#
# COMPACT_ATOMS: atom_id res chain seq x y z
N THR A 1 14.03 -6.74 -22.62
CA THR A 1 15.38 -6.17 -22.34
C THR A 1 15.85 -6.72 -21.00
N MET A 2 17.09 -7.20 -20.92
CA MET A 2 17.66 -7.77 -19.67
C MET A 2 18.62 -6.78 -19.02
N SER A 3 18.79 -6.88 -17.70
CA SER A 3 19.81 -6.13 -16.95
C SER A 3 21.15 -6.88 -16.96
N PHE A 4 22.27 -6.18 -16.72
CA PHE A 4 23.53 -6.86 -16.37
C PHE A 4 23.55 -7.37 -14.93
N ILE A 5 22.62 -6.92 -14.08
CA ILE A 5 22.36 -7.53 -12.78
C ILE A 5 21.53 -8.81 -13.01
N PRO A 6 21.92 -9.95 -12.42
CA PRO A 6 21.11 -11.17 -12.49
C PRO A 6 19.71 -10.94 -11.90
N VAL A 7 18.69 -11.43 -12.60
CA VAL A 7 17.28 -11.32 -12.17
C VAL A 7 16.61 -12.66 -12.41
N ASP A 8 16.10 -13.27 -11.34
CA ASP A 8 15.26 -14.47 -11.45
C ASP A 8 13.93 -14.14 -12.14
N LYS A 9 13.40 -15.10 -12.90
CA LYS A 9 12.11 -14.95 -13.61
C LYS A 9 10.94 -14.59 -12.67
N ASP A 10 11.02 -15.06 -11.43
CA ASP A 10 10.03 -14.86 -10.37
C ASP A 10 10.49 -13.79 -9.38
N SER A 11 11.52 -12.99 -9.70
CA SER A 11 11.89 -11.83 -8.88
C SER A 11 10.81 -10.76 -8.97
N ASP A 12 10.52 -10.10 -7.84
CA ASP A 12 9.67 -8.91 -7.81
C ASP A 12 10.30 -7.72 -8.54
N PHE A 13 11.63 -7.72 -8.69
CA PHE A 13 12.41 -6.55 -9.05
C PHE A 13 13.16 -6.72 -10.39
N PRO A 14 12.48 -7.03 -11.51
CA PRO A 14 13.13 -7.00 -12.81
C PRO A 14 13.35 -5.56 -13.29
N LEU A 15 14.06 -5.41 -14.40
CA LEU A 15 14.29 -4.12 -15.07
C LEU A 15 12.99 -3.37 -15.44
N GLN A 16 11.88 -4.10 -15.55
CA GLN A 16 10.55 -3.59 -15.83
C GLN A 16 9.89 -2.96 -14.59
N ASN A 17 10.32 -3.31 -13.37
CA ASN A 17 9.77 -2.73 -12.14
C ASN A 17 10.49 -1.43 -11.77
N LEU A 18 11.71 -1.56 -11.22
CA LEU A 18 12.52 -0.45 -10.70
C LEU A 18 11.77 0.42 -9.67
N PRO A 19 11.29 -0.15 -8.55
CA PRO A 19 10.59 0.61 -7.53
C PRO A 19 11.57 1.44 -6.70
N TYR A 20 11.09 2.54 -6.14
CA TYR A 20 11.87 3.45 -5.31
C TYR A 20 11.67 3.13 -3.82
N GLY A 21 12.71 3.25 -3.02
CA GLY A 21 12.64 3.05 -1.57
C GLY A 21 13.68 3.87 -0.81
N VAL A 22 13.54 3.89 0.50
CA VAL A 22 14.52 4.48 1.43
C VAL A 22 15.20 3.35 2.18
N PHE A 23 16.52 3.34 2.19
CA PHE A 23 17.30 2.32 2.87
C PHE A 23 18.50 2.93 3.62
N SER A 24 19.04 2.15 4.55
CA SER A 24 20.36 2.34 5.14
C SER A 24 21.08 1.00 5.25
N THR A 25 22.35 1.03 5.62
CA THR A 25 23.11 -0.18 5.98
C THR A 25 23.73 -0.01 7.37
N LYS A 26 24.33 -1.07 7.90
CA LYS A 26 25.07 -1.00 9.17
C LYS A 26 26.27 -0.06 9.07
N GLU A 27 26.93 -0.04 7.91
CA GLU A 27 28.14 0.73 7.64
C GLU A 27 27.85 2.19 7.32
N GLU A 28 26.68 2.48 6.73
CA GLU A 28 26.22 3.84 6.45
C GLU A 28 24.77 4.00 6.93
N PRO A 29 24.57 4.50 8.16
CA PRO A 29 23.28 4.58 8.80
C PRO A 29 22.39 5.69 8.24
N ARG A 30 22.93 6.62 7.43
CA ARG A 30 22.12 7.67 6.79
C ARG A 30 21.07 7.05 5.87
N HIS A 31 19.85 7.58 5.92
CA HIS A 31 18.77 7.21 5.01
C HIS A 31 19.04 7.73 3.60
N ARG A 32 18.93 6.85 2.60
CA ARG A 32 19.26 7.15 1.20
C ARG A 32 18.22 6.56 0.26
N LEU A 33 18.06 7.20 -0.89
CA LEU A 33 17.15 6.74 -1.92
C LEU A 33 17.80 5.61 -2.73
N GLY A 34 17.05 4.52 -2.91
CA GLY A 34 17.49 3.36 -3.66
C GLY A 34 16.45 2.88 -4.65
N VAL A 35 16.90 2.14 -5.66
CA VAL A 35 16.04 1.41 -6.60
C VAL A 35 16.34 -0.08 -6.54
N ALA A 36 15.32 -0.91 -6.36
CA ALA A 36 15.50 -2.36 -6.35
C ALA A 36 15.68 -2.93 -7.77
N ILE A 37 16.65 -3.84 -7.92
CA ILE A 37 16.91 -4.61 -9.15
C ILE A 37 17.53 -5.96 -8.79
N GLY A 38 16.85 -7.06 -9.13
CA GLY A 38 17.22 -8.40 -8.68
C GLY A 38 17.21 -8.48 -7.15
N ASP A 39 18.32 -8.93 -6.58
CA ASP A 39 18.59 -8.95 -5.14
C ASP A 39 19.42 -7.74 -4.64
N GLN A 40 19.60 -6.73 -5.49
CA GLN A 40 20.39 -5.53 -5.21
C GLN A 40 19.51 -4.30 -5.05
N ILE A 41 20.11 -3.27 -4.44
CA ILE A 41 19.62 -1.89 -4.39
C ILE A 41 20.68 -1.02 -5.08
N LEU A 42 20.26 -0.22 -6.06
CA LEU A 42 21.06 0.83 -6.67
C LEU A 42 20.90 2.12 -5.86
N ASP A 43 21.96 2.60 -5.22
CA ASP A 43 22.00 3.85 -4.46
C ASP A 43 21.99 5.07 -5.39
N LEU A 44 20.87 5.78 -5.40
CA LEU A 44 20.67 6.92 -6.31
C LEU A 44 21.57 8.11 -5.94
N SER A 45 21.96 8.26 -4.68
CA SER A 45 22.84 9.36 -4.26
C SER A 45 24.24 9.21 -4.87
N VAL A 46 24.69 7.97 -5.07
CA VAL A 46 25.99 7.65 -5.67
C VAL A 46 26.01 7.96 -7.18
N ILE A 47 24.91 7.68 -7.87
CA ILE A 47 24.80 7.83 -9.33
C ILE A 47 24.04 9.09 -9.78
N LYS A 48 23.64 9.98 -8.85
CA LYS A 48 22.82 11.17 -9.15
C LYS A 48 23.37 12.04 -10.30
N HIS A 49 24.69 12.09 -10.45
CA HIS A 49 25.41 12.85 -11.48
C HIS A 49 25.23 12.28 -12.90
N LEU A 50 24.64 11.09 -13.05
CA LEU A 50 24.31 10.48 -14.34
C LEU A 50 22.93 10.91 -14.85
N PHE A 51 22.12 11.59 -14.04
CA PHE A 51 20.82 12.14 -14.43
C PHE A 51 21.00 13.55 -15.01
N ASN A 52 21.41 13.61 -16.29
CA ASN A 52 21.77 14.84 -16.99
C ASN A 52 20.71 15.33 -17.99
N GLY A 53 19.49 14.78 -17.91
CA GLY A 53 18.39 15.23 -18.75
C GLY A 53 17.78 16.55 -18.28
N PRO A 54 16.94 17.18 -19.11
CA PRO A 54 16.40 18.52 -18.86
C PRO A 54 15.59 18.63 -17.57
N ALA A 55 14.90 17.57 -17.14
CA ALA A 55 14.08 17.59 -15.93
C ALA A 55 14.91 17.41 -14.65
N LEU A 56 16.00 16.63 -14.70
CA LEU A 56 16.76 16.25 -13.50
C LEU A 56 18.12 16.92 -13.35
N ALA A 57 18.74 17.44 -14.43
CA ALA A 57 20.10 17.99 -14.35
C ALA A 57 20.28 19.07 -13.27
N LYS A 58 19.25 19.90 -13.06
CA LYS A 58 19.23 20.95 -12.01
C LYS A 58 18.57 20.49 -10.70
N GLN A 59 18.08 19.27 -10.64
CA GLN A 59 17.30 18.71 -9.52
C GLN A 59 17.96 17.45 -8.92
N GLN A 60 19.22 17.14 -9.26
CA GLN A 60 19.92 15.94 -8.77
C GLN A 60 19.98 15.83 -7.24
N HIS A 61 19.88 16.95 -6.53
CA HIS A 61 19.87 17.01 -5.06
C HIS A 61 18.68 16.25 -4.43
N VAL A 62 17.61 15.98 -5.17
CA VAL A 62 16.48 15.18 -4.66
C VAL A 62 16.90 13.75 -4.34
N PHE A 63 17.94 13.22 -5.03
CA PHE A 63 18.47 11.87 -4.80
C PHE A 63 19.36 11.75 -3.55
N GLU A 64 19.60 12.85 -2.85
CA GLU A 64 20.36 12.88 -1.59
C GLU A 64 19.48 13.02 -0.36
N GLN A 65 18.17 13.23 -0.57
CA GLN A 65 17.21 13.40 0.50
C GLN A 65 16.98 12.11 1.28
N PRO A 66 16.63 12.18 2.58
CA PRO A 66 16.35 11.01 3.39
C PRO A 66 14.98 10.36 3.08
N THR A 67 14.17 10.99 2.22
CA THR A 67 12.79 10.59 1.88
C THR A 67 12.46 10.93 0.44
N LEU A 68 11.51 10.22 -0.18
CA LEU A 68 11.12 10.43 -1.58
C LEU A 68 10.33 11.71 -1.85
N ASN A 69 9.86 12.45 -0.83
CA ASN A 69 8.95 13.59 -0.99
C ASN A 69 9.42 14.63 -2.03
N ALA A 70 10.70 15.00 -2.03
CA ALA A 70 11.22 15.99 -2.99
C ALA A 70 11.16 15.47 -4.43
N PHE A 71 11.50 14.20 -4.65
CA PHE A 71 11.42 13.55 -5.96
C PHE A 71 9.97 13.33 -6.41
N MET A 72 9.09 12.92 -5.49
CA MET A 72 7.63 12.88 -5.72
C MET A 72 7.11 14.26 -6.14
N GLY A 73 7.58 15.35 -5.52
CA GLY A 73 7.13 16.70 -5.86
C GLY A 73 7.53 17.20 -7.26
N LEU A 74 8.51 16.59 -7.93
CA LEU A 74 8.97 17.03 -9.26
C LEU A 74 7.98 16.73 -10.40
N GLY A 75 7.08 15.76 -10.21
CA GLY A 75 6.08 15.39 -11.20
C GLY A 75 6.58 14.51 -12.35
N ARG A 76 5.62 14.13 -13.19
CA ARG A 76 5.77 13.07 -14.21
C ARG A 76 6.96 13.25 -15.17
N PRO A 77 7.31 14.44 -15.68
CA PRO A 77 8.47 14.59 -16.55
C PRO A 77 9.77 14.12 -15.90
N ALA A 78 9.99 14.46 -14.62
CA ALA A 78 11.18 14.04 -13.87
C ALA A 78 11.17 12.53 -13.57
N TRP A 79 10.00 11.96 -13.25
CA TRP A 79 9.88 10.51 -12.99
C TRP A 79 10.14 9.68 -14.24
N ALA A 80 9.58 10.09 -15.39
CA ALA A 80 9.79 9.42 -16.67
C ALA A 80 11.25 9.50 -17.11
N GLU A 81 11.90 10.66 -16.94
CA GLU A 81 13.32 10.84 -17.22
C GLU A 81 14.19 9.97 -16.32
N ALA A 82 13.91 9.93 -15.01
CA ALA A 82 14.63 9.07 -14.06
C ALA A 82 14.51 7.60 -14.45
N ARG A 83 13.29 7.14 -14.75
CA ARG A 83 13.02 5.76 -15.17
C ARG A 83 13.76 5.40 -16.45
N ALA A 84 13.73 6.25 -17.47
CA ALA A 84 14.43 6.01 -18.73
C ALA A 84 15.95 5.96 -18.52
N ALA A 85 16.51 6.86 -17.69
CA ALA A 85 17.92 6.86 -17.34
C ALA A 85 18.31 5.56 -16.61
N LEU A 86 17.52 5.13 -15.62
CA LEU A 86 17.75 3.89 -14.88
C LEU A 86 17.65 2.65 -15.77
N GLN A 87 16.64 2.56 -16.63
CA GLN A 87 16.48 1.46 -17.57
C GLN A 87 17.67 1.35 -18.53
N ARG A 88 18.17 2.50 -19.01
CA ARG A 88 19.38 2.55 -19.82
C ARG A 88 20.58 2.09 -19.01
N LEU A 89 20.87 2.75 -17.88
CA LEU A 89 22.04 2.50 -17.04
C LEU A 89 22.12 1.05 -16.53
N LEU A 90 20.99 0.40 -16.29
CA LEU A 90 20.90 -0.98 -15.82
C LEU A 90 20.83 -2.02 -16.95
N SER A 91 20.71 -1.60 -18.21
CA SER A 91 20.59 -2.51 -19.37
C SER A 91 21.88 -3.31 -19.58
N ALA A 92 21.75 -4.58 -19.97
CA ALA A 92 22.89 -5.45 -20.25
C ALA A 92 23.85 -4.89 -21.32
N GLY A 93 23.32 -4.07 -22.24
CA GLY A 93 24.09 -3.45 -23.33
C GLY A 93 24.70 -2.08 -23.03
N GLU A 94 24.48 -1.50 -21.84
CA GLU A 94 24.95 -0.14 -21.51
C GLU A 94 26.23 -0.18 -20.66
N PRO A 95 27.38 0.27 -21.19
CA PRO A 95 28.66 0.18 -20.49
C PRO A 95 28.83 1.19 -19.33
N THR A 96 28.13 2.32 -19.35
CA THR A 96 28.38 3.47 -18.44
C THR A 96 28.49 3.06 -16.96
N LEU A 97 27.54 2.26 -16.48
CA LEU A 97 27.54 1.73 -15.10
C LEU A 97 28.08 0.30 -15.03
N ARG A 98 27.81 -0.52 -16.06
CA ARG A 98 28.19 -1.95 -16.11
C ARG A 98 29.69 -2.16 -16.00
N ASP A 99 30.47 -1.38 -16.75
CA ASP A 99 31.92 -1.57 -16.92
C ASP A 99 32.74 -0.65 -15.99
N ASN A 100 32.08 0.28 -15.29
CA ASN A 100 32.73 1.12 -14.29
C ASN A 100 32.77 0.39 -12.93
N THR A 101 33.77 -0.49 -12.77
CA THR A 101 33.91 -1.35 -11.59
C THR A 101 33.87 -0.58 -10.27
N GLU A 102 34.57 0.55 -10.19
CA GLU A 102 34.64 1.33 -8.94
C GLU A 102 33.29 1.99 -8.62
N LEU A 103 32.64 2.60 -9.61
CA LEU A 103 31.30 3.16 -9.41
C LEU A 103 30.29 2.08 -9.04
N ARG A 104 30.31 0.95 -9.73
CA ARG A 104 29.42 -0.18 -9.48
C ARG A 104 29.58 -0.73 -8.06
N ARG A 105 30.83 -0.91 -7.60
CA ARG A 105 31.16 -1.42 -6.26
C ARG A 105 30.53 -0.59 -5.14
N ARG A 106 30.52 0.74 -5.29
CA ARG A 106 29.94 1.66 -4.30
C ARG A 106 28.46 1.97 -4.52
N ALA A 107 27.91 1.73 -5.71
CA ALA A 107 26.53 2.06 -6.06
C ALA A 107 25.53 0.93 -5.76
N PHE A 108 25.98 -0.33 -5.68
CA PHE A 108 25.10 -1.46 -5.39
C PHE A 108 25.27 -1.97 -3.97
N VAL A 109 24.13 -2.24 -3.33
CA VAL A 109 24.04 -2.82 -1.98
C VAL A 109 23.13 -4.05 -2.06
N PRO A 110 23.55 -5.21 -1.52
CA PRO A 110 22.65 -6.36 -1.41
C PRO A 110 21.44 -6.04 -0.54
N GLN A 111 20.22 -6.39 -1.00
CA GLN A 111 18.99 -6.16 -0.24
C GLN A 111 19.04 -6.84 1.14
N ALA A 112 19.68 -8.01 1.24
CA ALA A 112 19.86 -8.73 2.49
C ALA A 112 20.73 -7.99 3.53
N SER A 113 21.50 -6.99 3.12
CA SER A 113 22.32 -6.15 4.02
C SER A 113 21.68 -4.79 4.33
N ALA A 114 20.53 -4.49 3.70
CA ALA A 114 19.86 -3.20 3.83
C ALA A 114 18.77 -3.26 4.92
N THR A 115 18.63 -2.15 5.64
CA THR A 115 17.44 -1.87 6.45
C THR A 115 16.55 -0.91 5.67
N MET A 116 15.32 -1.32 5.40
CA MET A 116 14.33 -0.48 4.73
C MET A 116 13.63 0.45 5.72
N HIS A 117 13.31 1.66 5.27
CA HIS A 117 12.60 2.67 6.04
C HIS A 117 11.30 3.07 5.35
N LEU A 118 10.49 3.90 6.00
CA LEU A 118 9.34 4.53 5.34
C LEU A 118 9.81 5.31 4.10
N PRO A 119 9.16 5.13 2.94
CA PRO A 119 9.62 5.71 1.68
C PRO A 119 9.44 7.23 1.61
N ALA A 120 8.49 7.79 2.36
CA ALA A 120 8.21 9.22 2.41
C ALA A 120 7.80 9.64 3.82
N HIS A 121 7.99 10.92 4.13
CA HIS A 121 7.32 11.55 5.24
C HIS A 121 5.85 11.81 4.86
N ILE A 122 4.92 11.06 5.46
CA ILE A 122 3.50 11.14 5.16
C ILE A 122 2.92 12.36 5.90
N GLY A 123 2.48 13.36 5.13
CA GLY A 123 1.81 14.54 5.68
C GLY A 123 0.43 14.17 6.19
N ASP A 124 -0.44 13.74 5.28
CA ASP A 124 -1.76 13.20 5.57
C ASP A 124 -1.91 11.77 5.02
N TYR A 125 -2.63 10.94 5.78
CA TYR A 125 -3.09 9.62 5.36
C TYR A 125 -4.62 9.65 5.28
N THR A 126 -5.17 9.24 4.15
CA THR A 126 -6.60 9.03 3.94
C THR A 126 -6.87 7.60 3.55
N ASP A 127 -7.88 7.01 4.18
CA ASP A 127 -8.34 5.68 3.87
C ASP A 127 -9.71 5.74 3.19
N PHE A 128 -9.81 5.15 2.00
CA PHE A 128 -11.07 5.09 1.25
C PHE A 128 -11.84 3.82 1.60
N TYR A 129 -13.01 3.65 0.99
CA TYR A 129 -13.87 2.51 1.23
C TYR A 129 -14.39 1.93 -0.09
N SER A 130 -13.47 1.68 -1.03
CA SER A 130 -13.82 1.62 -2.46
C SER A 130 -14.07 0.22 -3.03
N SER A 131 -13.93 -0.84 -2.23
CA SER A 131 -14.34 -2.20 -2.66
C SER A 131 -15.83 -2.40 -2.39
N ARG A 132 -16.60 -2.66 -3.47
CA ARG A 132 -18.05 -2.89 -3.37
C ARG A 132 -18.37 -4.15 -2.57
N GLN A 133 -17.60 -5.21 -2.77
CA GLN A 133 -17.85 -6.46 -2.06
C GLN A 133 -17.57 -6.30 -0.56
N HIS A 134 -16.47 -5.64 -0.20
CA HIS A 134 -16.14 -5.38 1.19
C HIS A 134 -17.25 -4.55 1.88
N ALA A 135 -17.65 -3.44 1.27
CA ALA A 135 -18.72 -2.60 1.79
C ALA A 135 -20.06 -3.34 1.93
N THR A 136 -20.37 -4.22 0.98
CA THR A 136 -21.56 -5.07 1.00
C THR A 136 -21.47 -6.10 2.12
N ASN A 137 -20.34 -6.79 2.27
CA ASN A 137 -20.12 -7.81 3.32
C ASN A 137 -20.29 -7.21 4.71
N VAL A 138 -19.60 -6.11 5.01
CA VAL A 138 -19.73 -5.37 6.27
C VAL A 138 -21.18 -4.92 6.45
N GLY A 139 -21.79 -4.34 5.42
CA GLY A 139 -23.19 -3.97 5.42
C GLY A 139 -24.14 -5.09 5.83
N ILE A 140 -23.97 -6.28 5.25
CA ILE A 140 -24.78 -7.46 5.56
C ILE A 140 -24.63 -7.84 7.04
N MET A 141 -23.40 -7.87 7.56
CA MET A 141 -23.14 -8.26 8.95
C MET A 141 -23.74 -7.28 9.97
N PHE A 142 -23.79 -5.98 9.66
CA PHE A 142 -24.21 -4.95 10.59
C PHE A 142 -25.65 -4.46 10.41
N ARG A 143 -26.19 -4.50 9.18
CA ARG A 143 -27.50 -3.93 8.81
C ARG A 143 -28.42 -4.91 8.07
N GLY A 144 -27.95 -6.13 7.80
CA GLY A 144 -28.68 -7.11 7.02
C GLY A 144 -28.57 -6.92 5.51
N LYS A 145 -29.02 -7.92 4.75
CA LYS A 145 -28.83 -7.99 3.29
C LYS A 145 -29.51 -6.85 2.52
N GLU A 146 -30.69 -6.44 2.97
CA GLU A 146 -31.49 -5.42 2.28
C GLU A 146 -30.87 -4.01 2.37
N ASN A 147 -30.12 -3.73 3.44
CA ASN A 147 -29.56 -2.41 3.74
C ASN A 147 -28.02 -2.42 3.75
N ALA A 148 -27.42 -3.29 2.93
CA ALA A 148 -25.99 -3.54 2.95
C ALA A 148 -25.18 -2.29 2.58
N LEU A 149 -25.43 -1.67 1.42
CA LEU A 149 -24.75 -0.43 1.05
C LEU A 149 -25.51 0.78 1.59
N MET A 150 -24.77 1.72 2.18
CA MET A 150 -25.34 3.02 2.54
C MET A 150 -25.67 3.82 1.27
N PRO A 151 -26.68 4.71 1.28
CA PRO A 151 -27.16 5.39 0.09
C PRO A 151 -26.08 6.18 -0.67
N ASN A 152 -25.07 6.70 0.01
CA ASN A 152 -24.01 7.51 -0.60
C ASN A 152 -22.91 6.69 -1.29
N TRP A 153 -22.78 5.40 -0.99
CA TRP A 153 -21.60 4.61 -1.35
C TRP A 153 -21.38 4.50 -2.86
N LEU A 154 -22.46 4.42 -3.64
CA LEU A 154 -22.41 4.37 -5.10
C LEU A 154 -22.31 5.75 -5.78
N HIS A 155 -22.35 6.84 -5.01
CA HIS A 155 -22.35 8.21 -5.56
C HIS A 155 -21.02 8.95 -5.34
N LEU A 156 -20.25 8.57 -4.32
CA LEU A 156 -18.93 9.14 -4.04
C LEU A 156 -18.00 8.07 -3.44
N PRO A 157 -16.68 8.18 -3.66
CA PRO A 157 -15.72 7.33 -2.99
C PRO A 157 -15.59 7.74 -1.53
N VAL A 158 -16.40 7.12 -0.66
CA VAL A 158 -16.39 7.38 0.79
C VAL A 158 -14.98 7.13 1.32
N GLY A 159 -14.52 8.00 2.22
CA GLY A 159 -13.23 7.87 2.90
C GLY A 159 -13.19 8.70 4.17
N TYR A 160 -12.14 8.51 4.96
CA TYR A 160 -11.90 9.22 6.22
C TYR A 160 -10.41 9.51 6.41
N HIS A 161 -10.10 10.47 7.29
CA HIS A 161 -8.72 10.77 7.64
C HIS A 161 -8.17 9.66 8.55
N GLY A 162 -7.14 8.97 8.08
CA GLY A 162 -6.38 8.00 8.86
C GLY A 162 -5.34 8.70 9.73
N ARG A 163 -4.52 7.91 10.44
CA ARG A 163 -3.47 8.44 11.32
C ARG A 163 -2.09 8.27 10.71
N ALA A 164 -1.52 9.35 10.19
CA ALA A 164 -0.20 9.34 9.56
C ALA A 164 0.93 8.89 10.52
N SER A 165 0.89 9.28 11.81
CA SER A 165 1.96 8.98 12.77
C SER A 165 2.14 7.50 13.09
N SER A 166 1.12 6.68 12.84
CA SER A 166 1.11 5.23 13.12
C SER A 166 1.30 4.40 11.84
N VAL A 167 1.58 5.04 10.71
CA VAL A 167 2.02 4.32 9.51
C VAL A 167 3.47 3.89 9.70
N VAL A 168 3.73 2.59 9.60
CA VAL A 168 5.04 1.98 9.87
C VAL A 168 5.47 1.12 8.68
N VAL A 169 6.79 0.98 8.52
CA VAL A 169 7.35 0.13 7.47
C VAL A 169 7.15 -1.35 7.82
N SER A 170 6.98 -2.17 6.79
CA SER A 170 6.99 -3.64 6.83
C SER A 170 8.03 -4.22 7.80
N GLY A 171 7.65 -5.25 8.55
CA GLY A 171 8.46 -5.90 9.58
C GLY A 171 8.33 -5.29 10.97
N THR A 172 7.75 -4.08 11.10
CA THR A 172 7.48 -3.47 12.42
C THR A 172 6.46 -4.30 13.21
N PRO A 173 6.78 -4.78 14.42
CA PRO A 173 5.81 -5.51 15.25
C PRO A 173 4.64 -4.61 15.66
N ILE A 174 3.43 -5.17 15.66
CA ILE A 174 2.19 -4.46 16.00
C ILE A 174 1.68 -4.97 17.32
N ARG A 175 1.59 -4.09 18.32
CA ARG A 175 1.07 -4.48 19.63
C ARG A 175 -0.45 -4.51 19.62
N ARG A 176 -1.04 -5.58 20.13
CA ARG A 176 -2.49 -5.64 20.37
C ARG A 176 -2.92 -4.44 21.20
N PRO A 177 -3.88 -3.61 20.72
CA PRO A 177 -4.29 -2.43 21.44
C PRO A 177 -5.14 -2.80 22.66
N VAL A 178 -5.07 -1.93 23.67
CA VAL A 178 -6.02 -1.87 24.77
C VAL A 178 -6.95 -0.69 24.53
N GLY A 179 -8.22 -0.81 24.90
CA GLY A 179 -9.20 0.24 24.68
C GLY A 179 -10.52 -0.03 25.38
N GLN A 180 -11.52 0.81 25.10
CA GLN A 180 -12.88 0.58 25.55
C GLN A 180 -13.62 -0.31 24.54
N MET A 181 -14.38 -1.28 25.04
CA MET A 181 -15.25 -2.12 24.26
C MET A 181 -16.60 -2.29 24.97
N LYS A 182 -17.66 -2.52 24.20
CA LYS A 182 -18.99 -2.85 24.74
C LYS A 182 -19.44 -4.23 24.27
N PRO A 183 -18.96 -5.32 24.91
CA PRO A 183 -19.31 -6.68 24.51
C PRO A 183 -20.76 -7.05 24.87
N ASP A 184 -21.28 -6.48 25.96
CA ASP A 184 -22.63 -6.67 26.45
C ASP A 184 -23.38 -5.33 26.32
N ASN A 185 -24.47 -5.32 25.55
CA ASN A 185 -25.23 -4.11 25.29
C ASN A 185 -25.96 -3.58 26.55
N ASP A 186 -26.27 -4.48 27.48
CA ASP A 186 -27.05 -4.19 28.69
C ASP A 186 -26.16 -3.79 29.88
N LYS A 187 -24.83 -3.75 29.69
CA LYS A 187 -23.86 -3.34 30.71
C LYS A 187 -23.03 -2.12 30.29
N PRO A 188 -22.38 -1.43 31.25
CA PRO A 188 -21.37 -0.42 30.94
C PRO A 188 -20.22 -0.98 30.08
N PRO A 189 -19.53 -0.15 29.28
CA PRO A 189 -18.35 -0.57 28.55
C PRO A 189 -17.23 -1.00 29.51
N VAL A 190 -16.35 -1.87 29.02
CA VAL A 190 -15.18 -2.38 29.74
C VAL A 190 -13.90 -1.88 29.10
N PHE A 191 -12.83 -1.77 29.88
CA PHE A 191 -11.49 -1.47 29.39
C PHE A 191 -10.64 -2.74 29.37
N GLY A 192 -9.91 -2.99 28.28
CA GLY A 192 -8.99 -4.12 28.22
C GLY A 192 -8.41 -4.36 26.83
N ALA A 193 -7.71 -5.48 26.68
CA ALA A 193 -7.13 -5.89 25.41
C ALA A 193 -8.21 -6.23 24.36
N CYS A 194 -8.01 -5.74 23.14
CA CYS A 194 -8.82 -6.06 21.96
C CYS A 194 -8.96 -7.58 21.79
N LYS A 195 -10.20 -8.05 21.61
CA LYS A 195 -10.54 -9.47 21.39
C LYS A 195 -10.74 -9.80 19.92
N ARG A 196 -10.88 -8.79 19.05
CA ARG A 196 -11.21 -8.95 17.63
C ARG A 196 -10.21 -8.18 16.77
N LEU A 197 -8.94 -8.55 16.89
CA LEU A 197 -7.84 -7.95 16.12
C LEU A 197 -7.82 -8.53 14.71
N ASP A 198 -7.71 -7.67 13.71
CA ASP A 198 -7.93 -8.01 12.32
C ASP A 198 -6.93 -7.30 11.40
N ILE A 199 -6.84 -7.83 10.17
CA ILE A 199 -6.11 -7.27 9.04
C ILE A 199 -7.09 -6.62 8.08
N GLU A 200 -6.57 -5.69 7.27
CA GLU A 200 -7.26 -5.18 6.09
C GLU A 200 -6.27 -5.19 4.92
N LEU A 201 -6.52 -6.06 3.94
CA LEU A 201 -5.75 -6.12 2.70
C LEU A 201 -6.01 -4.86 1.89
N GLU A 202 -5.00 -4.02 1.75
CA GLU A 202 -5.10 -2.76 1.01
C GLU A 202 -3.92 -2.52 0.09
N MET A 203 -4.14 -1.58 -0.82
CA MET A 203 -3.06 -0.90 -1.52
C MET A 203 -3.23 0.60 -1.34
N ALA A 204 -2.13 1.33 -1.33
CA ALA A 204 -2.15 2.77 -1.22
C ALA A 204 -1.25 3.40 -2.26
N PHE A 205 -1.58 4.62 -2.67
CA PHE A 205 -0.76 5.41 -3.58
C PHE A 205 -0.24 6.67 -2.93
N PHE A 206 0.99 7.03 -3.31
CA PHE A 206 1.62 8.29 -2.91
C PHE A 206 1.27 9.40 -3.88
N VAL A 207 0.93 10.57 -3.32
CA VAL A 207 0.75 11.80 -4.08
C VAL A 207 2.11 12.33 -4.53
N GLY A 208 2.19 12.69 -5.81
CA GLY A 208 3.29 13.39 -6.47
C GLY A 208 3.23 14.90 -6.22
N PRO A 209 3.21 15.76 -7.25
CA PRO A 209 2.88 17.17 -7.05
C PRO A 209 1.55 17.32 -6.33
N GLY A 210 1.49 18.25 -5.39
CA GLY A 210 0.24 18.61 -4.71
C GLY A 210 -0.68 19.48 -5.57
N ASN A 211 -1.70 20.03 -4.93
CA ASN A 211 -2.49 21.15 -5.44
C ASN A 211 -2.45 22.32 -4.44
N LYS A 212 -2.71 23.53 -4.93
CA LYS A 212 -2.83 24.69 -4.05
C LYS A 212 -4.11 24.58 -3.22
N TYR A 213 -4.07 25.12 -2.01
CA TYR A 213 -5.26 25.25 -1.18
C TYR A 213 -6.34 26.06 -1.91
N GLY A 214 -7.56 25.53 -1.93
CA GLY A 214 -8.70 26.09 -2.65
C GLY A 214 -8.76 25.75 -4.15
N GLU A 215 -7.78 25.03 -4.71
CA GLU A 215 -7.75 24.68 -6.13
C GLU A 215 -7.92 23.15 -6.33
N PRO A 216 -9.11 22.67 -6.75
CA PRO A 216 -9.34 21.25 -7.00
C PRO A 216 -8.49 20.67 -8.12
N ILE A 217 -8.21 19.36 -8.08
CA ILE A 217 -7.58 18.62 -9.18
C ILE A 217 -8.69 18.04 -10.06
N PRO A 218 -8.84 18.50 -11.33
CA PRO A 218 -9.79 17.88 -12.26
C PRO A 218 -9.42 16.41 -12.49
N ILE A 219 -10.42 15.53 -12.59
CA ILE A 219 -10.18 14.09 -12.79
C ILE A 219 -9.32 13.77 -14.02
N SER A 220 -9.38 14.59 -15.06
CA SER A 220 -8.53 14.46 -16.27
C SER A 220 -7.04 14.64 -15.99
N LYS A 221 -6.67 15.35 -14.92
CA LYS A 221 -5.29 15.57 -14.49
C LYS A 221 -4.86 14.68 -13.33
N ALA A 222 -5.80 13.97 -12.69
CA ALA A 222 -5.52 13.20 -11.47
C ALA A 222 -4.30 12.27 -11.58
N GLN A 223 -4.10 11.63 -12.73
CA GLN A 223 -2.96 10.73 -12.95
C GLN A 223 -1.58 11.41 -12.92
N GLU A 224 -1.51 12.72 -13.14
CA GLU A 224 -0.27 13.51 -13.06
C GLU A 224 0.20 13.66 -11.61
N HIS A 225 -0.69 13.41 -10.64
CA HIS A 225 -0.47 13.55 -9.21
C HIS A 225 -0.27 12.20 -8.49
N ILE A 226 -0.29 11.08 -9.20
CA ILE A 226 -0.14 9.74 -8.61
C ILE A 226 1.26 9.21 -8.94
N PHE A 227 2.14 9.16 -7.95
CA PHE A 227 3.53 8.76 -8.14
C PHE A 227 3.68 7.24 -8.32
N GLY A 228 3.11 6.48 -7.38
CA GLY A 228 3.26 5.03 -7.33
C GLY A 228 2.53 4.43 -6.14
N MET A 229 2.57 3.11 -6.05
CA MET A 229 1.77 2.32 -5.12
C MET A 229 2.63 1.48 -4.18
N VAL A 230 2.05 1.15 -3.02
CA VAL A 230 2.55 0.21 -2.02
C VAL A 230 1.42 -0.73 -1.58
N LEU A 231 1.79 -1.88 -1.02
CA LEU A 231 0.87 -2.70 -0.23
C LEU A 231 0.64 -2.05 1.13
N MET A 232 -0.53 -2.26 1.71
CA MET A 232 -0.90 -1.72 3.01
C MET A 232 -1.72 -2.73 3.81
N ASN A 233 -1.47 -2.81 5.12
CA ASN A 233 -2.30 -3.51 6.08
C ASN A 233 -2.82 -2.50 7.12
N ASP A 234 -4.11 -2.18 7.05
CA ASP A 234 -4.76 -1.30 8.03
C ASP A 234 -5.29 -2.11 9.23
N TRP A 235 -4.39 -2.34 10.19
CA TRP A 235 -4.68 -3.17 11.35
C TRP A 235 -5.87 -2.61 12.12
N SER A 236 -6.77 -3.51 12.50
CA SER A 236 -8.09 -3.10 12.97
C SER A 236 -8.51 -3.82 14.25
N ALA A 237 -8.96 -3.08 15.25
CA ALA A 237 -9.55 -3.61 16.47
C ALA A 237 -11.08 -3.52 16.43
N ARG A 238 -11.75 -4.55 15.90
CA ARG A 238 -13.17 -4.50 15.51
C ARG A 238 -14.14 -4.25 16.65
N ASP A 239 -13.83 -4.72 17.84
CA ASP A 239 -14.62 -4.53 19.05
C ASP A 239 -14.51 -3.12 19.62
N ILE A 240 -13.31 -2.51 19.57
CA ILE A 240 -13.11 -1.08 19.86
C ILE A 240 -13.85 -0.25 18.80
N GLN A 241 -13.66 -0.59 17.51
CA GLN A 241 -14.26 0.12 16.37
C GLN A 241 -15.77 0.22 16.52
N LYS A 242 -16.44 -0.91 16.75
CA LYS A 242 -17.90 -0.99 16.86
C LYS A 242 -18.43 -0.06 17.95
N TRP A 243 -17.69 0.13 19.04
CA TRP A 243 -18.10 0.97 20.15
C TRP A 243 -17.88 2.46 19.87
N GLU A 244 -16.78 2.83 19.21
CA GLU A 244 -16.39 4.25 19.07
C GLU A 244 -16.92 4.94 17.80
N TYR A 245 -17.18 4.20 16.71
CA TYR A 245 -17.22 4.81 15.38
C TYR A 245 -18.48 5.65 15.09
N VAL A 246 -19.54 5.53 15.89
CA VAL A 246 -20.76 6.32 15.67
C VAL A 246 -20.72 7.56 16.56
N PRO A 247 -20.88 8.78 16.01
CA PRO A 247 -21.15 9.12 14.61
C PRO A 247 -19.90 9.54 13.79
N LEU A 248 -18.71 9.55 14.40
CA LEU A 248 -17.55 10.28 13.87
C LEU A 248 -16.59 9.47 12.98
N GLY A 249 -16.84 8.18 12.81
CA GLY A 249 -16.00 7.26 12.04
C GLY A 249 -14.93 6.55 12.87
N PRO A 250 -14.16 5.64 12.24
CA PRO A 250 -13.10 4.87 12.91
C PRO A 250 -12.01 5.78 13.48
N PHE A 251 -11.49 5.45 14.67
CA PHE A 251 -10.47 6.27 15.34
C PHE A 251 -9.39 5.39 16.00
N LEU A 252 -9.50 5.11 17.31
CA LEU A 252 -8.50 4.33 18.06
C LEU A 252 -8.41 2.88 17.58
N SER A 253 -9.49 2.39 16.98
CA SER A 253 -9.54 1.06 16.39
C SER A 253 -8.65 0.88 15.17
N LYS A 254 -8.09 1.97 14.62
CA LYS A 254 -7.23 1.99 13.44
C LYS A 254 -5.87 2.61 13.75
N SER A 255 -5.85 3.70 14.53
CA SER A 255 -4.66 4.52 14.77
C SER A 255 -3.54 3.87 15.59
N PHE A 256 -3.67 2.60 15.99
CA PHE A 256 -2.65 1.88 16.76
C PHE A 256 -1.53 1.31 15.88
N GLY A 257 -1.77 1.17 14.57
CA GLY A 257 -0.75 0.75 13.63
C GLY A 257 -1.31 0.48 12.24
N THR A 258 -0.61 0.98 11.23
CA THR A 258 -0.90 0.69 9.83
C THR A 258 0.42 0.37 9.12
N SER A 259 0.55 -0.78 8.48
CA SER A 259 1.82 -1.19 7.86
C SER A 259 1.82 -0.92 6.36
N ILE A 260 2.96 -0.52 5.78
CA ILE A 260 3.14 -0.42 4.31
C ILE A 260 4.39 -1.15 3.82
N SER A 261 4.36 -1.64 2.57
CA SER A 261 5.56 -2.17 1.91
C SER A 261 6.57 -1.03 1.62
N PRO A 262 7.88 -1.28 1.70
CA PRO A 262 8.88 -0.21 1.60
C PRO A 262 9.17 0.26 0.16
N TRP A 263 8.85 -0.57 -0.83
CA TRP A 263 9.13 -0.32 -2.24
C TRP A 263 7.91 0.32 -2.92
N VAL A 264 8.06 1.56 -3.38
CA VAL A 264 7.04 2.30 -4.12
C VAL A 264 7.16 1.97 -5.61
N VAL A 265 6.25 1.13 -6.10
CA VAL A 265 6.17 0.75 -7.52
C VAL A 265 5.51 1.88 -8.30
N THR A 266 6.19 2.45 -9.29
CA THR A 266 5.66 3.62 -10.01
C THR A 266 4.48 3.27 -10.91
N MET A 267 3.63 4.28 -11.17
CA MET A 267 2.52 4.11 -12.11
C MET A 267 2.99 3.75 -13.53
N ASP A 268 4.18 4.18 -13.95
CA ASP A 268 4.76 3.79 -15.24
C ASP A 268 5.14 2.30 -15.30
N ALA A 269 5.53 1.69 -14.17
CA ALA A 269 5.77 0.25 -14.09
C ALA A 269 4.47 -0.57 -14.10
N LEU A 270 3.39 0.01 -13.58
CA LEU A 270 2.06 -0.62 -13.53
C LEU A 270 1.25 -0.43 -14.82
N ARG A 271 1.57 0.58 -15.63
CA ARG A 271 0.84 0.92 -16.86
C ARG A 271 0.60 -0.26 -17.81
N PRO A 272 1.54 -1.21 -18.01
CA PRO A 272 1.30 -2.39 -18.86
C PRO A 272 0.18 -3.32 -18.37
N PHE A 273 -0.22 -3.22 -17.11
CA PHE A 273 -1.22 -4.07 -16.45
C PHE A 273 -2.56 -3.36 -16.23
N VAL A 274 -2.77 -2.24 -16.91
CA VAL A 274 -4.01 -1.48 -16.83
C VAL A 274 -5.15 -2.21 -17.54
N LEU A 275 -6.33 -2.18 -16.94
CA LEU A 275 -7.58 -2.73 -17.42
C LEU A 275 -8.62 -1.61 -17.57
N PRO A 276 -9.69 -1.83 -18.37
CA PRO A 276 -10.85 -0.95 -18.36
C PRO A 276 -11.41 -0.76 -16.94
N ASN A 277 -11.91 0.45 -16.66
CA ASN A 277 -12.55 0.74 -15.38
C ASN A 277 -13.85 -0.07 -15.23
N PRO A 278 -14.23 -0.50 -14.02
CA PRO A 278 -15.52 -1.15 -13.77
C PRO A 278 -16.69 -0.28 -14.22
N VAL A 279 -17.77 -0.94 -14.67
CA VAL A 279 -19.02 -0.25 -14.96
C VAL A 279 -19.64 0.25 -13.66
N GLN A 280 -19.91 1.55 -13.61
CA GLN A 280 -20.53 2.18 -12.45
C GLN A 280 -22.00 2.49 -12.75
N ASP A 281 -22.87 1.89 -11.95
CA ASP A 281 -24.31 2.12 -11.91
C ASP A 281 -24.74 2.39 -10.46
N PRO A 282 -25.37 3.54 -10.16
CA PRO A 282 -25.64 4.67 -11.07
C PRO A 282 -24.38 5.32 -11.64
N LYS A 283 -24.55 6.00 -12.79
CA LYS A 283 -23.48 6.81 -13.38
C LYS A 283 -23.05 7.91 -12.40
N PRO A 284 -21.75 8.05 -12.05
CA PRO A 284 -21.29 9.10 -11.15
C PRO A 284 -21.55 10.50 -11.71
N LEU A 285 -21.55 11.51 -10.83
CA LEU A 285 -21.59 12.91 -11.26
C LEU A 285 -20.40 13.27 -12.19
N PRO A 286 -20.55 14.27 -13.07
CA PRO A 286 -19.54 14.57 -14.11
C PRO A 286 -18.09 14.72 -13.63
N TYR A 287 -17.87 15.26 -12.43
CA TYR A 287 -16.51 15.45 -11.89
C TYR A 287 -15.78 14.15 -11.55
N LEU A 288 -16.52 13.04 -11.42
CA LEU A 288 -15.98 11.68 -11.20
C LEU A 288 -16.00 10.81 -12.46
N GLN A 289 -16.44 11.34 -13.60
CA GLN A 289 -16.48 10.59 -14.84
C GLN A 289 -15.12 10.65 -15.54
N ASP A 290 -14.56 9.48 -15.84
CA ASP A 290 -13.33 9.36 -16.60
C ASP A 290 -13.40 8.18 -17.56
N LYS A 291 -12.95 8.42 -18.79
CA LYS A 291 -12.92 7.41 -19.85
C LYS A 291 -11.58 6.70 -19.93
N GLU A 292 -10.53 7.26 -19.31
CA GLU A 292 -9.20 6.68 -19.36
C GLU A 292 -9.12 5.44 -18.44
N PRO A 293 -8.65 4.29 -18.93
CA PRO A 293 -8.41 3.11 -18.10
C PRO A 293 -7.40 3.41 -16.99
N TYR A 294 -7.78 3.10 -15.75
CA TYR A 294 -6.98 3.31 -14.54
C TYR A 294 -7.27 2.28 -13.43
N THR A 295 -7.79 1.12 -13.80
CA THR A 295 -7.87 -0.08 -12.97
C THR A 295 -6.69 -0.99 -13.30
N PHE A 296 -6.11 -1.70 -12.33
CA PHE A 296 -4.87 -2.47 -12.55
C PHE A 296 -5.04 -3.94 -12.14
N ASP A 297 -4.50 -4.84 -12.96
CA ASP A 297 -4.44 -6.27 -12.67
C ASP A 297 -3.24 -6.58 -11.75
N ILE A 298 -3.48 -6.50 -10.45
CA ILE A 298 -2.49 -6.75 -9.41
C ILE A 298 -2.99 -7.89 -8.55
N GLN A 299 -2.33 -9.05 -8.64
CA GLN A 299 -2.63 -10.21 -7.80
C GLN A 299 -2.17 -9.92 -6.37
N LEU A 300 -3.02 -10.20 -5.39
CA LEU A 300 -2.78 -9.89 -3.98
C LEU A 300 -3.00 -11.12 -3.12
N PHE A 301 -2.13 -11.29 -2.13
CA PHE A 301 -2.14 -12.45 -1.24
C PHE A 301 -1.98 -11.99 0.20
N VAL A 302 -2.71 -12.63 1.11
CA VAL A 302 -2.49 -12.53 2.56
C VAL A 302 -2.13 -13.91 3.07
N ALA A 303 -1.01 -13.98 3.78
CA ALA A 303 -0.56 -15.16 4.49
C ALA A 303 -0.49 -14.89 6.00
N ILE A 304 -0.78 -15.92 6.79
CA ILE A 304 -0.62 -15.93 8.23
C ILE A 304 0.35 -17.04 8.64
N LYS A 305 1.28 -16.71 9.52
CA LYS A 305 2.15 -17.66 10.20
C LYS A 305 1.90 -17.57 11.69
N GLY A 306 1.13 -18.51 12.21
CA GLY A 306 0.90 -18.63 13.64
C GLY A 306 2.14 -19.10 14.40
N GLU A 307 2.14 -18.87 15.71
CA GLU A 307 3.20 -19.39 16.58
C GLU A 307 3.29 -20.92 16.47
N GLY A 308 4.52 -21.45 16.31
CA GLY A 308 4.77 -22.87 16.10
C GLY A 308 4.58 -23.38 14.67
N MET A 309 4.06 -22.57 13.74
CA MET A 309 4.00 -22.95 12.31
C MET A 309 5.37 -22.79 11.64
N SER A 310 5.81 -23.79 10.89
CA SER A 310 7.05 -23.73 10.11
C SER A 310 6.89 -22.88 8.84
N THR A 311 5.75 -23.04 8.15
CA THR A 311 5.41 -22.32 6.92
C THR A 311 4.14 -21.47 7.10
N PRO A 312 4.05 -20.28 6.48
CA PRO A 312 2.82 -19.51 6.46
C PRO A 312 1.73 -20.19 5.62
N THR A 313 0.47 -19.92 5.95
CA THR A 313 -0.72 -20.34 5.19
C THR A 313 -1.39 -19.14 4.53
N THR A 314 -1.66 -19.23 3.23
CA THR A 314 -2.41 -18.21 2.49
C THR A 314 -3.89 -18.28 2.87
N ILE A 315 -4.43 -17.18 3.40
CA ILE A 315 -5.84 -17.06 3.82
C ILE A 315 -6.67 -16.18 2.87
N CYS A 316 -6.03 -15.40 2.01
CA CYS A 316 -6.70 -14.58 1.00
C CYS A 316 -5.91 -14.57 -0.31
N ARG A 317 -6.63 -14.70 -1.43
CA ARG A 317 -6.15 -14.50 -2.81
C ARG A 317 -7.12 -13.54 -3.50
N SER A 318 -6.73 -12.28 -3.64
CA SER A 318 -7.58 -11.23 -4.20
C SER A 318 -6.87 -10.50 -5.35
N ASN A 319 -7.50 -9.44 -5.85
CA ASN A 319 -6.94 -8.64 -6.92
C ASN A 319 -7.40 -7.19 -6.85
N PHE A 320 -6.49 -6.24 -7.08
CA PHE A 320 -6.80 -4.81 -7.07
C PHE A 320 -7.81 -4.40 -8.16
N LYS A 321 -7.99 -5.21 -9.21
CA LYS A 321 -8.98 -4.93 -10.26
C LYS A 321 -10.44 -4.91 -9.79
N HIS A 322 -10.72 -5.39 -8.57
CA HIS A 322 -12.06 -5.42 -8.00
C HIS A 322 -12.52 -4.09 -7.39
N MET A 323 -11.63 -3.09 -7.28
CA MET A 323 -11.99 -1.78 -6.75
C MET A 323 -13.02 -1.08 -7.63
N TYR A 324 -14.13 -0.63 -7.04
CA TYR A 324 -15.23 0.02 -7.77
C TYR A 324 -14.91 1.49 -8.12
N TRP A 325 -14.26 2.20 -7.19
CA TRP A 325 -13.76 3.55 -7.41
C TRP A 325 -12.27 3.52 -7.74
N THR A 326 -11.87 4.21 -8.79
CA THR A 326 -10.47 4.27 -9.22
C THR A 326 -9.67 5.28 -8.39
N MET A 327 -8.34 5.17 -8.40
CA MET A 327 -7.46 6.16 -7.76
C MET A 327 -7.65 7.59 -8.30
N LYS A 328 -7.94 7.73 -9.61
CA LYS A 328 -8.25 9.05 -10.21
C LYS A 328 -9.50 9.66 -9.60
N GLN A 329 -10.54 8.86 -9.37
CA GLN A 329 -11.78 9.31 -8.72
C GLN A 329 -11.56 9.64 -7.25
N GLN A 330 -10.81 8.81 -6.52
CA GLN A 330 -10.45 9.05 -5.13
C GLN A 330 -9.72 10.39 -4.97
N LEU A 331 -8.67 10.64 -5.75
CA LEU A 331 -7.90 11.88 -5.70
C LEU A 331 -8.70 13.11 -6.14
N ALA A 332 -9.50 12.99 -7.20
CA ALA A 332 -10.39 14.07 -7.66
C ALA A 332 -11.46 14.40 -6.61
N HIS A 333 -12.05 13.39 -5.97
CA HIS A 333 -13.01 13.58 -4.88
C HIS A 333 -12.35 14.24 -3.67
N HIS A 334 -11.17 13.79 -3.27
CA HIS A 334 -10.49 14.30 -2.09
C HIS A 334 -10.18 15.80 -2.22
N SER A 335 -9.81 16.26 -3.42
CA SER A 335 -9.49 17.67 -3.68
C SER A 335 -10.67 18.53 -4.11
N ILE A 336 -11.88 17.97 -4.31
CA ILE A 336 -13.02 18.67 -4.93
C ILE A 336 -13.47 19.91 -4.14
N ASN A 337 -13.26 19.91 -2.83
CA ASN A 337 -13.61 21.01 -1.93
C ASN A 337 -12.47 22.03 -1.74
N GLY A 338 -11.36 21.90 -2.47
CA GLY A 338 -10.17 22.72 -2.31
C GLY A 338 -9.15 22.19 -1.28
N CYS A 339 -9.33 20.99 -0.72
CA CYS A 339 -8.31 20.33 0.09
C CYS A 339 -6.99 20.23 -0.70
N ASN A 340 -5.88 20.65 -0.08
CA ASN A 340 -4.55 20.65 -0.68
C ASN A 340 -3.81 19.35 -0.37
N LEU A 341 -3.73 18.46 -1.36
CA LEU A 341 -2.85 17.31 -1.32
C LEU A 341 -1.39 17.76 -1.48
N ARG A 342 -0.46 17.00 -0.90
CA ARG A 342 0.97 17.33 -0.85
C ARG A 342 1.84 16.14 -1.25
N PRO A 343 3.07 16.37 -1.76
CA PRO A 343 4.00 15.29 -2.06
C PRO A 343 4.27 14.40 -0.85
N GLY A 344 3.98 13.11 -0.99
CA GLY A 344 4.12 12.11 0.05
C GLY A 344 2.87 11.84 0.89
N ASP A 345 1.75 12.54 0.65
CA ASP A 345 0.46 12.11 1.20
C ASP A 345 0.12 10.71 0.68
N LEU A 346 -0.54 9.92 1.53
CA LEU A 346 -0.84 8.50 1.28
C LEU A 346 -2.35 8.29 1.22
N LEU A 347 -2.85 7.80 0.10
CA LEU A 347 -4.28 7.53 -0.10
C LEU A 347 -4.47 6.02 -0.30
N ALA A 348 -5.15 5.37 0.65
CA ALA A 348 -5.38 3.93 0.66
C ALA A 348 -6.72 3.55 0.02
N SER A 349 -6.82 2.33 -0.47
CA SER A 349 -7.94 1.86 -1.28
C SER A 349 -9.23 1.63 -0.47
N GLY A 350 -9.10 1.37 0.83
CA GLY A 350 -10.03 0.57 1.59
C GLY A 350 -9.80 -0.92 1.32
N THR A 351 -10.24 -1.75 2.26
CA THR A 351 -10.08 -3.21 2.21
C THR A 351 -10.53 -3.80 0.87
N ILE A 352 -9.66 -4.61 0.25
CA ILE A 352 -9.83 -5.19 -1.09
C ILE A 352 -10.46 -6.58 -0.99
N SER A 353 -11.77 -6.64 -1.17
CA SER A 353 -12.50 -7.90 -1.33
C SER A 353 -12.95 -8.12 -2.77
N GLY A 354 -12.66 -9.29 -3.32
CA GLY A 354 -13.22 -9.78 -4.58
C GLY A 354 -14.53 -10.56 -4.36
N PRO A 355 -15.18 -11.02 -5.44
CA PRO A 355 -16.51 -11.65 -5.36
C PRO A 355 -16.51 -13.01 -4.65
N GLU A 356 -15.39 -13.74 -4.69
CA GLU A 356 -15.29 -15.06 -4.08
C GLU A 356 -14.89 -14.98 -2.60
N PRO A 357 -15.40 -15.84 -1.71
CA PRO A 357 -15.05 -15.81 -0.29
C PRO A 357 -13.54 -15.90 -0.01
N GLU A 358 -12.79 -16.64 -0.82
CA GLU A 358 -11.32 -16.76 -0.72
C GLU A 358 -10.57 -15.45 -1.05
N SER A 359 -11.28 -14.47 -1.61
CA SER A 359 -10.74 -13.16 -2.00
C SER A 359 -11.18 -12.03 -1.07
N PHE A 360 -11.78 -12.35 0.08
CA PHE A 360 -12.17 -11.37 1.08
C PHE A 360 -10.94 -10.82 1.83
N GLY A 361 -10.86 -9.48 1.93
CA GLY A 361 -9.67 -8.76 2.35
C GLY A 361 -9.49 -8.62 3.86
N SER A 362 -10.36 -9.18 4.70
CA SER A 362 -10.25 -9.12 6.17
C SER A 362 -10.64 -10.44 6.83
N MET A 363 -10.11 -10.71 8.03
CA MET A 363 -10.55 -11.88 8.80
C MET A 363 -11.98 -11.69 9.32
N LEU A 364 -12.45 -10.46 9.52
CA LEU A 364 -13.88 -10.17 9.73
C LEU A 364 -14.74 -10.81 8.64
N GLU A 365 -14.37 -10.65 7.38
CA GLU A 365 -15.10 -11.22 6.25
C GLU A 365 -14.88 -12.72 6.08
N LEU A 366 -13.62 -13.18 6.12
CA LEU A 366 -13.26 -14.60 5.96
C LEU A 366 -13.89 -15.49 7.03
N SER A 367 -13.88 -15.03 8.29
CA SER A 367 -14.53 -15.72 9.41
C SER A 367 -16.03 -15.41 9.54
N TRP A 368 -16.56 -14.53 8.69
CA TRP A 368 -17.93 -14.04 8.75
C TRP A 368 -18.33 -13.59 10.16
N ASN A 369 -17.66 -12.56 10.67
CA ASN A 369 -17.85 -12.03 12.03
C ASN A 369 -17.59 -13.09 13.13
N GLY A 370 -16.70 -14.05 12.87
CA GLY A 370 -16.33 -15.13 13.79
C GLY A 370 -17.28 -16.33 13.80
N THR A 371 -18.29 -16.40 12.92
CA THR A 371 -19.18 -17.56 12.83
C THR A 371 -18.62 -18.71 11.99
N LYS A 372 -17.51 -18.48 11.29
CA LYS A 372 -16.78 -19.45 10.48
C LYS A 372 -15.31 -19.48 10.88
N GLU A 373 -14.71 -20.65 10.80
CA GLU A 373 -13.29 -20.84 11.05
C GLU A 373 -12.46 -20.66 9.77
N ILE A 374 -11.30 -20.02 9.91
CA ILE A 374 -10.28 -19.90 8.88
C ILE A 374 -9.24 -20.99 9.14
N PRO A 375 -9.15 -22.04 8.31
CA PRO A 375 -8.20 -23.13 8.51
C PRO A 375 -6.77 -22.67 8.16
N LEU A 376 -5.83 -22.91 9.08
CA LEU A 376 -4.41 -22.61 8.88
C LEU A 376 -3.57 -23.86 8.54
N GLY A 377 -4.18 -25.04 8.55
CA GLY A 377 -3.49 -26.32 8.40
C GLY A 377 -3.10 -26.96 9.73
N SER A 378 -2.83 -28.28 9.71
CA SER A 378 -2.45 -29.08 10.89
C SER A 378 -3.37 -28.90 12.12
N GLY A 379 -4.68 -28.76 11.89
CA GLY A 379 -5.68 -28.59 12.95
C GLY A 379 -5.76 -27.19 13.57
N GLN A 380 -4.93 -26.24 13.13
CA GLN A 380 -5.00 -24.86 13.60
C GLN A 380 -6.06 -24.06 12.83
N VAL A 381 -6.83 -23.25 13.55
CA VAL A 381 -7.87 -22.37 13.00
C VAL A 381 -7.77 -20.97 13.59
N ARG A 382 -8.38 -19.99 12.91
CA ARG A 382 -8.57 -18.62 13.40
C ARG A 382 -9.98 -18.12 13.11
N THR A 383 -10.40 -17.13 13.88
CA THR A 383 -11.50 -16.22 13.53
C THR A 383 -10.95 -14.80 13.42
N PHE A 384 -10.15 -14.39 14.41
CA PHE A 384 -9.37 -13.16 14.47
C PHE A 384 -7.92 -13.48 14.84
N LEU A 385 -7.04 -12.49 14.74
CA LEU A 385 -5.61 -12.64 15.05
C LEU A 385 -5.36 -12.97 16.52
N GLN A 386 -4.45 -13.90 16.74
CA GLN A 386 -3.89 -14.23 18.05
C GLN A 386 -2.53 -13.55 18.22
N ASP A 387 -2.07 -13.45 19.48
CA ASP A 387 -0.72 -12.96 19.75
C ASP A 387 0.30 -13.95 19.17
N GLY A 388 1.40 -13.43 18.62
CA GLY A 388 2.41 -14.24 17.94
C GLY A 388 2.13 -14.51 16.46
N ASP A 389 0.91 -14.29 15.96
CA ASP A 389 0.61 -14.39 14.53
C ASP A 389 1.40 -13.34 13.74
N GLU A 390 2.07 -13.78 12.68
CA GLU A 390 2.72 -12.92 11.69
C GLU A 390 1.88 -12.87 10.41
N ILE A 391 1.57 -11.66 9.95
CA ILE A 391 0.83 -11.41 8.71
C ILE A 391 1.81 -10.95 7.65
N ILE A 392 1.64 -11.48 6.44
CA ILE A 392 2.48 -11.19 5.29
C ILE A 392 1.57 -10.93 4.09
N LEU A 393 1.50 -9.68 3.66
CA LEU A 393 0.90 -9.27 2.39
C LEU A 393 1.97 -9.30 1.31
N THR A 394 1.62 -9.87 0.16
CA THR A 394 2.42 -9.79 -1.07
C THR A 394 1.52 -9.47 -2.25
N GLY A 395 2.12 -8.92 -3.30
CA GLY A 395 1.40 -8.65 -4.53
C GLY A 395 2.33 -8.50 -5.72
N TYR A 396 1.81 -8.85 -6.90
CA TYR A 396 2.54 -8.68 -8.15
C TYR A 396 1.59 -8.59 -9.36
N CYS A 397 2.08 -7.92 -10.40
CA CYS A 397 1.52 -8.00 -11.73
C CYS A 397 2.29 -9.03 -12.55
N GLN A 398 1.59 -9.92 -13.26
CA GLN A 398 2.23 -10.97 -14.05
C GLN A 398 2.43 -10.52 -15.51
N GLY A 399 3.68 -10.40 -15.94
CA GLY A 399 4.05 -10.20 -17.34
C GLY A 399 4.43 -11.50 -18.05
N GLN A 400 4.77 -11.42 -19.34
CA GLN A 400 5.32 -12.54 -20.08
C GLN A 400 6.79 -12.78 -19.69
N GLY A 401 7.02 -13.75 -18.79
CA GLY A 401 8.37 -14.14 -18.36
C GLY A 401 9.01 -13.24 -17.29
N PHE A 402 8.24 -12.36 -16.66
CA PHE A 402 8.66 -11.52 -15.53
C PHE A 402 7.45 -11.15 -14.67
N ARG A 403 7.66 -10.65 -13.46
CA ARG A 403 6.61 -10.02 -12.64
C ARG A 403 7.03 -8.66 -12.11
N VAL A 404 6.07 -7.75 -11.92
CA VAL A 404 6.29 -6.46 -11.23
C VAL A 404 5.70 -6.60 -9.84
N GLY A 405 6.57 -6.88 -8.86
CA GLY A 405 6.17 -7.16 -7.48
C GLY A 405 6.42 -6.00 -6.52
N PHE A 406 5.82 -6.11 -5.34
CA PHE A 406 5.84 -5.07 -4.31
C PHE A 406 6.72 -5.43 -3.09
N GLY A 407 7.37 -6.60 -3.10
CA GLY A 407 7.98 -7.15 -1.90
C GLY A 407 6.92 -7.53 -0.87
N GLN A 408 7.23 -7.32 0.41
CA GLN A 408 6.37 -7.69 1.52
C GLN A 408 5.86 -6.47 2.30
N CYS A 409 4.61 -6.54 2.73
CA CYS A 409 4.08 -5.76 3.85
C CYS A 409 3.77 -6.75 4.99
N SER A 410 4.64 -6.82 5.99
CA SER A 410 4.49 -7.76 7.10
C SER A 410 4.45 -7.09 8.46
N GLY A 411 3.91 -7.80 9.45
CA GLY A 411 3.93 -7.40 10.85
C GLY A 411 3.53 -8.56 11.75
N LYS A 412 4.20 -8.67 12.90
CA LYS A 412 3.92 -9.69 13.93
C LYS A 412 3.12 -9.08 15.06
N VAL A 413 2.05 -9.75 15.48
CA VAL A 413 1.23 -9.33 16.62
C VAL A 413 1.98 -9.59 17.92
N LEU A 414 2.22 -8.52 18.70
CA LEU A 414 2.72 -8.62 20.06
C LEU A 414 1.56 -8.61 21.06
N PRO A 415 1.71 -9.29 22.21
CA PRO A 415 0.74 -9.22 23.29
C PRO A 415 0.46 -7.79 23.74
N ALA A 416 -0.79 -7.55 24.12
CA ALA A 416 -1.19 -6.31 24.77
C ALA A 416 -0.33 -6.09 26.03
N LEU A 417 -0.08 -4.83 26.39
CA LEU A 417 0.51 -4.54 27.70
C LEU A 417 -0.47 -4.99 28.79
N ALA A 418 0.06 -5.48 29.91
CA ALA A 418 -0.73 -5.60 31.12
C ALA A 418 -1.37 -4.22 31.40
N GLY A 419 -2.67 -4.21 31.73
CA GLY A 419 -3.37 -2.97 32.01
C GLY A 419 -2.68 -2.16 33.12
N PRO A 420 -2.92 -0.84 33.18
CA PRO A 420 -2.53 -0.04 34.34
C PRO A 420 -3.12 -0.59 35.64
#